data_AF-A0A6A4U2G0-F1
#
_entry.id   AF-A0A6A4U2G0-F1
#
_cell.length_a   1.000
_cell.length_b   1.000
_cell.length_c   1.000
_cell.angle_alpha   90.00
_cell.angle_beta   90.00
_cell.angle_gamma   90.00
#
_symmetry.space_group_name_H-M   'P 1'
#
loop_
_entity.id
_entity.type
_entity.pdbx_description
1 polymer ?
#
loop_
_entity_poly.entity_id
_entity_poly.type
_entity_poly.pdbx_seq_one_letter_code
_entity_poly.pdbx_strand_id
1 'polypeptide(L)' 'MGHEPGWDAKAIARIAKAKYGGTTQMFEAHGWPERGSKMMIAQQRLVKEHYGSVANFVKYHEGKE' A
#
# COMPACT_ATOMS: atom_id res chain seq x y z
N MET A 1 0.43 -19.00 7.22
CA MET A 1 0.89 -17.83 8.00
C MET A 1 0.09 -16.63 7.53
N GLY A 2 -0.97 -16.25 8.25
CA GLY A 2 -1.75 -15.06 7.94
C GLY A 2 -1.27 -13.92 8.82
N HIS A 3 -0.87 -12.79 8.23
CA HIS A 3 -0.64 -11.56 8.97
C HIS A 3 -1.95 -11.16 9.69
N GLU A 4 -1.83 -10.55 10.87
CA GLU A 4 -2.99 -10.12 11.67
C GLU A 4 -3.97 -9.28 10.83
N PRO A 5 -5.29 -9.45 11.01
CA PRO A 5 -6.28 -8.67 10.29
C PRO A 5 -6.07 -7.17 10.56
N GLY A 6 -5.71 -6.43 9.52
CA GLY A 6 -5.43 -4.99 9.59
C GLY A 6 -3.95 -4.60 9.63
N TRP A 7 -3.02 -5.55 9.71
CA TRP A 7 -1.59 -5.25 9.54
C TRP A 7 -1.31 -4.67 8.15
N ASP A 8 -1.88 -5.26 7.11
CA ASP A 8 -1.71 -4.83 5.72
C ASP A 8 -2.08 -3.35 5.53
N ALA A 9 -3.26 -2.95 6.04
CA ALA A 9 -3.73 -1.57 5.91
C ALA A 9 -2.81 -0.59 6.66
N LYS A 10 -2.32 -0.97 7.85
CA LYS A 10 -1.36 -0.17 8.62
C LYS A 10 -0.02 -0.05 7.91
N ALA A 11 0.50 -1.15 7.35
CA ALA A 11 1.77 -1.17 6.63
C ALA A 11 1.71 -0.29 5.38
N ILE A 12 0.63 -0.41 4.60
CA ILE A 12 0.41 0.43 3.41
C ILE A 12 0.30 1.91 3.81
N ALA A 13 -0.52 2.24 4.82
CA ALA A 13 -0.67 3.62 5.27
C ALA A 13 0.66 4.22 5.80
N ARG A 14 1.46 3.43 6.52
CA ARG A 14 2.77 3.83 7.02
C ARG A 14 3.74 4.13 5.86
N ILE A 15 3.84 3.25 4.88
CA ILE A 15 4.72 3.43 3.72
C ILE A 15 4.23 4.59 2.85
N ALA A 16 2.93 4.68 2.60
CA ALA A 16 2.33 5.78 1.87
C ALA A 16 2.71 7.13 2.49
N LYS A 17 2.59 7.25 3.82
CA LYS A 17 3.01 8.46 4.54
C LYS A 17 4.52 8.69 4.49
N ALA A 18 5.33 7.65 4.68
CA ALA A 18 6.79 7.78 4.79
C ALA A 18 7.50 8.00 3.45
N LYS A 19 7.00 7.42 2.35
CA LYS A 19 7.64 7.45 1.03
C LYS A 19 6.98 8.41 0.05
N TYR A 20 5.66 8.58 0.15
CA TYR A 20 4.88 9.37 -0.79
C TYR A 20 4.25 10.62 -0.15
N GLY A 21 4.34 10.80 1.17
CA GLY A 21 3.66 11.89 1.88
C GLY A 21 2.18 11.62 2.18
N GLY A 22 1.63 10.47 1.78
CA GLY A 22 0.28 10.01 2.12
C GLY A 22 -0.31 9.03 1.11
N THR A 23 -1.46 8.44 1.45
CA THR A 23 -2.15 7.46 0.58
C THR A 23 -2.56 8.08 -0.75
N THR A 24 -3.02 9.34 -0.77
CA THR A 24 -3.40 10.03 -2.01
C THR A 24 -2.24 10.17 -2.98
N GLN A 25 -1.10 10.68 -2.50
CA GLN A 25 0.10 10.86 -3.31
C GLN A 25 0.69 9.52 -3.77
N MET A 26 0.57 8.46 -2.95
CA MET A 26 0.96 7.11 -3.37
C MET A 26 0.14 6.63 -4.57
N PHE A 27 -1.18 6.84 -4.55
CA PHE A 27 -2.05 6.48 -5.69
C PHE A 27 -1.71 7.31 -6.93
N GLU A 28 -1.39 8.60 -6.76
CA GLU A 28 -0.95 9.47 -7.87
C GLU A 28 0.35 8.99 -8.49
N ALA A 29 1.34 8.67 -7.66
CA ALA A 29 2.64 8.19 -8.11
C ALA A 29 2.55 6.85 -8.86
N HIS A 30 1.57 6.00 -8.51
CA HIS A 30 1.30 4.74 -9.20
C HIS A 30 0.30 4.87 -10.36
N GLY A 31 -0.29 6.05 -10.58
CA GLY A 31 -1.33 6.24 -11.59
C GLY A 31 -2.64 5.49 -11.31
N TRP A 32 -2.93 5.17 -10.05
CA TRP A 32 -4.14 4.44 -9.68
C TRP A 32 -5.39 5.34 -9.76
N PRO A 33 -6.48 4.87 -10.40
CA PRO A 33 -7.65 5.70 -10.66
C PRO A 33 -8.54 5.93 -9.43
N GLU A 34 -8.49 5.08 -8.42
CA GLU A 34 -9.35 5.19 -7.23
C GLU A 34 -9.02 6.39 -6.33
N ARG A 35 -10.07 7.05 -5.82
CA ARG A 35 -9.98 8.27 -5.00
C ARG A 35 -10.96 8.28 -3.82
N GLY A 36 -10.62 9.08 -2.80
CA GLY A 36 -11.45 9.29 -1.60
C GLY A 36 -11.64 8.01 -0.77
N SER A 37 -12.86 7.79 -0.27
CA SER A 37 -13.19 6.65 0.60
C SER A 37 -12.98 5.28 -0.06
N LYS A 38 -12.96 5.21 -1.40
CA LYS A 38 -12.68 3.96 -2.14
C LYS A 38 -11.22 3.52 -2.03
N MET A 39 -10.31 4.45 -1.74
CA MET A 39 -8.87 4.15 -1.64
C MET A 39 -8.57 3.19 -0.50
N MET A 40 -9.29 3.27 0.62
CA MET A 40 -9.04 2.39 1.77
C MET A 40 -9.27 0.91 1.45
N ILE A 41 -10.25 0.63 0.59
CA ILE A 41 -10.59 -0.73 0.14
C ILE A 41 -9.68 -1.13 -1.03
N ALA A 42 -9.48 -0.21 -1.98
CA ALA A 42 -8.69 -0.44 -3.18
C ALA A 42 -7.19 -0.66 -2.89
N GLN A 43 -6.61 0.01 -1.89
CA GLN A 43 -5.16 -0.02 -1.64
C GLN A 43 -4.63 -1.45 -1.48
N GLN A 44 -5.34 -2.33 -0.77
CA GLN A 44 -4.88 -3.71 -0.57
C GLN A 44 -4.93 -4.51 -1.87
N ARG A 45 -6.00 -4.31 -2.65
CA ARG A 45 -6.18 -4.97 -3.94
C ARG A 45 -5.11 -4.52 -4.93
N LEU A 46 -4.95 -3.21 -5.13
CA LEU A 46 -3.98 -2.62 -6.04
C LEU A 46 -2.53 -2.99 -5.67
N VAL A 47 -2.20 -2.97 -4.38
CA VAL A 47 -0.89 -3.42 -3.91
C VAL A 47 -0.66 -4.89 -4.23
N LYS A 48 -1.65 -5.76 -4.03
CA LYS A 48 -1.55 -7.18 -4.38
C LYS A 48 -1.45 -7.39 -5.89
N GLU A 49 -2.21 -6.64 -6.70
CA GLU A 49 -2.13 -6.73 -8.16
C GLU A 49 -0.78 -6.24 -8.71
N HIS A 50 -0.21 -5.18 -8.14
CA HIS A 50 1.03 -4.58 -8.64
C HIS A 50 2.30 -5.24 -8.07
N TYR A 51 2.30 -5.65 -6.80
CA TYR A 51 3.48 -6.20 -6.09
C TYR A 51 3.37 -7.71 -5.79
N GLY A 52 2.24 -8.33 -6.11
CA GLY A 52 1.91 -9.72 -5.77
C GLY A 52 1.46 -9.91 -4.32
N SER A 53 1.97 -9.10 -3.38
CA SER A 53 1.61 -9.16 -1.96
C SER A 53 1.98 -7.87 -1.23
N VAL A 54 1.29 -7.60 -0.12
CA VAL A 54 1.61 -6.44 0.75
C VAL A 54 3.00 -6.59 1.36
N ALA A 55 3.43 -7.81 1.70
CA ALA A 55 4.79 -8.08 2.15
C ALA A 55 5.86 -7.69 1.11
N ASN A 56 5.62 -7.97 -0.18
CA ASN A 56 6.52 -7.55 -1.27
C ASN A 56 6.54 -6.04 -1.44
N PHE A 57 5.38 -5.39 -1.35
CA PHE A 57 5.30 -3.93 -1.34
C PHE A 57 6.10 -3.33 -0.18
N VAL A 58 5.98 -3.90 1.02
CA VAL A 58 6.76 -3.49 2.18
C VAL A 58 8.25 -3.69 1.92
N LYS A 59 8.66 -4.86 1.42
CA LYS A 59 10.05 -5.17 1.09
C LYS A 59 10.62 -4.21 0.04
N TYR A 60 9.87 -3.93 -1.01
CA TYR A 60 10.26 -3.01 -2.09
C TYR A 60 10.54 -1.60 -1.56
N HIS A 61 9.74 -1.11 -0.62
CA HIS A 61 9.86 0.26 -0.10
C HIS A 61 10.78 0.40 1.11
N GLU A 62 10.74 -0.55 2.04
CA GLU A 62 11.57 -0.52 3.25
C GLU A 62 12.97 -1.09 3.00
N GLY A 63 13.21 -1.76 1.88
CA GLY A 63 14.56 -2.15 1.45
C GLY A 63 15.29 -3.00 2.49
N LYS A 64 14.57 -3.84 3.25
CA LYS A 64 15.23 -4.82 4.11
C LYS A 64 15.66 -6.01 3.24
N GLU A 65 16.90 -5.92 2.77
CA GLU A 65 17.73 -7.07 2.38
C GLU A 65 17.87 -8.05 3.54
#